data_AF-A0A7Z9UF18-F1
#
_entry.id   AF-A0A7Z9UF18-F1
#
_cell.length_a   1.000
_cell.length_b   1.000
_cell.length_c   1.000
_cell.angle_alpha   90.00
_cell.angle_beta   90.00
_cell.angle_gamma   90.00
#
_symmetry.space_group_name_H-M   'P 1'
#
loop_
_entity.id
_entity.type
_entity.pdbx_description
1 polymer ?
#
loop_
_entity_poly.entity_id
_entity_poly.type
_entity_poly.pdbx_seq_one_letter_code
_entity_poly.pdbx_strand_id
1 'polypeptide(L)'
;MSTRRTNSMRHAFTLLELLIVVAIIAGLAAITTLVGSAVLDSGKRRATLGVLQTLDEALAAYTDQKGDNPPALVLLQTERMGSMPDGISEGDIVYYPAIDGRGRENTSDELYSVNSIALFVESVRTVPQTQDIINSINPRFIQNYSPDDAYFPQLRTVFDAWGNPIRYVHPKFDGIHEREGRALGDAGEPVNIVNPNKPYFVAGALPL
;
A
#
# COMPACT_ATOMS: atom_id res chain seq x y z
N MET A 1 -50.90 59.14 34.76
CA MET A 1 -50.17 58.84 33.50
C MET A 1 -50.03 57.32 33.42
N SER A 2 -50.93 56.65 32.69
CA SER A 2 -51.11 55.19 32.74
C SER A 2 -50.45 54.51 31.54
N THR A 3 -49.34 53.80 31.78
CA THR A 3 -48.63 53.00 30.77
C THR A 3 -49.37 51.68 30.54
N ARG A 4 -50.10 51.57 29.43
CA ARG A 4 -50.66 50.31 28.93
C ARG A 4 -49.51 49.34 28.57
N ARG A 5 -49.29 48.31 29.38
CA ARG A 5 -48.48 47.14 28.99
C ARG A 5 -49.28 46.33 27.96
N THR A 6 -48.89 46.40 26.69
CA THR A 6 -49.36 45.47 25.67
C THR A 6 -48.72 44.11 25.94
N ASN A 7 -49.50 43.17 26.46
CA ASN A 7 -49.11 41.77 26.54
C ASN A 7 -48.95 41.25 25.09
N SER A 8 -47.72 41.26 24.60
CA SER A 8 -47.34 40.51 23.41
C SER A 8 -47.54 39.04 23.74
N MET A 9 -48.64 38.45 23.28
CA MET A 9 -48.82 36.99 23.29
C MET A 9 -47.67 36.39 22.49
N ARG A 10 -46.64 35.92 23.20
CA ARG A 10 -45.56 35.15 22.58
C ARG A 10 -46.17 33.81 22.22
N HIS A 11 -46.42 33.58 20.94
CA HIS A 11 -46.80 32.27 20.43
C HIS A 11 -45.68 31.30 20.79
N ALA A 12 -45.98 30.40 21.73
CA ALA A 12 -45.08 29.29 22.04
C ALA A 12 -45.10 28.32 20.86
N PHE A 13 -43.90 27.96 20.38
CA PHE A 13 -43.72 26.95 19.35
C PHE A 13 -44.41 25.65 19.80
N THR A 14 -45.21 25.05 18.94
CA THR A 14 -45.88 23.79 19.30
C THR A 14 -44.86 22.66 19.31
N LEU A 15 -45.00 21.70 20.23
CA LEU A 15 -44.13 20.51 20.29
C LEU A 15 -44.14 19.77 18.94
N LEU A 16 -45.30 19.73 18.30
CA LEU A 16 -45.49 19.12 16.99
C LEU A 16 -44.65 19.80 15.89
N GLU A 17 -44.57 21.13 15.89
CA GLU A 17 -43.75 21.88 14.93
C GLU A 17 -42.27 21.58 15.11
N LEU A 18 -41.79 21.49 16.35
CA LEU A 18 -40.42 21.09 16.64
C LEU A 18 -40.13 19.64 16.21
N LEU A 19 -41.07 18.72 16.40
CA LEU A 19 -40.93 17.32 15.99
C LEU A 19 -40.81 17.19 14.46
N ILE A 20 -41.62 17.93 13.71
CA ILE A 20 -41.56 17.93 12.24
C ILE A 20 -40.20 18.45 11.75
N VAL A 21 -39.68 19.52 12.35
CA VAL A 21 -38.37 20.08 11.98
C VAL A 21 -37.25 19.06 12.20
N VAL A 22 -37.23 18.39 13.35
CA VAL A 22 -36.22 17.35 13.63
C VAL A 22 -36.35 16.18 12.64
N ALA A 23 -37.58 15.78 12.30
CA ALA A 23 -37.81 14.73 11.31
C ALA A 23 -37.27 15.11 9.91
N ILE A 24 -37.49 16.36 9.48
CA ILE A 24 -36.96 16.87 8.20
C ILE A 24 -35.43 16.91 8.21
N ILE A 25 -34.83 17.43 9.29
CA ILE A 25 -33.36 17.50 9.42
C ILE A 25 -32.75 16.10 9.40
N ALA A 26 -33.35 15.14 10.13
CA ALA A 26 -32.90 13.75 10.13
C ALA A 26 -32.99 13.12 8.74
N GLY A 27 -34.10 13.36 8.01
CA GLY A 27 -34.26 12.90 6.64
C GLY A 27 -33.22 13.47 5.69
N LEU A 28 -32.95 14.78 5.76
CA LEU A 28 -31.94 15.43 4.92
C LEU A 28 -30.53 14.92 5.24
N ALA A 29 -30.18 14.78 6.52
CA ALA A 29 -28.88 14.28 6.94
C ALA A 29 -28.62 12.84 6.47
N ALA A 30 -29.64 11.99 6.45
CA ALA A 30 -29.53 10.62 5.93
C ALA A 30 -29.20 10.61 4.43
N ILE A 31 -29.90 11.44 3.64
CA ILE A 31 -29.70 11.53 2.18
C ILE A 31 -28.31 12.09 1.86
N THR A 32 -27.89 13.18 2.53
CA THR A 32 -26.59 13.80 2.28
C THR A 32 -25.43 12.88 2.63
N THR A 33 -25.56 12.08 3.70
CA THR A 33 -24.53 11.10 4.09
C THR A 33 -24.39 9.99 3.04
N LEU A 34 -25.51 9.47 2.51
CA LEU A 34 -25.50 8.42 1.48
C LEU A 34 -24.87 8.89 0.15
N VAL A 35 -25.20 10.10 -0.30
CA VAL A 35 -24.61 10.66 -1.53
C VAL A 35 -23.14 11.01 -1.29
N GLY A 36 -22.80 11.53 -0.12
CA GLY A 36 -21.43 11.88 0.26
C GLY A 36 -20.47 10.68 0.19
N SER A 37 -20.87 9.52 0.72
CA SER A 37 -20.02 8.32 0.68
C SER A 37 -19.75 7.82 -0.74
N ALA A 38 -20.77 7.81 -1.61
CA ALA A 38 -20.63 7.41 -3.01
C ALA A 38 -19.67 8.32 -3.79
N VAL A 39 -19.73 9.63 -3.56
CA VAL A 39 -18.82 10.61 -4.18
C VAL A 39 -17.39 10.41 -3.68
N LEU A 40 -17.19 10.19 -2.37
CA LEU A 40 -15.89 9.90 -1.79
C LEU A 40 -15.27 8.62 -2.37
N ASP A 41 -16.04 7.54 -2.48
CA ASP A 41 -15.57 6.28 -3.06
C ASP A 41 -15.19 6.42 -4.53
N SER A 42 -15.98 7.19 -5.31
CA SER A 42 -15.64 7.51 -6.69
C SER A 42 -14.33 8.30 -6.77
N GLY A 43 -14.13 9.27 -5.88
CA GLY A 43 -12.89 10.04 -5.78
C GLY A 43 -11.68 9.16 -5.43
N LYS A 44 -11.83 8.25 -4.46
CA LYS A 44 -10.79 7.28 -4.08
C LYS A 44 -10.40 6.37 -5.24
N ARG A 45 -11.38 5.81 -5.96
CA ARG A 45 -11.13 4.98 -7.16
C ARG A 45 -10.32 5.73 -8.21
N ARG A 46 -10.71 6.96 -8.56
CA ARG A 46 -9.96 7.78 -9.55
C ARG A 46 -8.54 8.09 -9.08
N ALA A 47 -8.38 8.41 -7.79
CA ALA A 47 -7.07 8.67 -7.22
C ALA A 47 -6.17 7.43 -7.28
N THR A 48 -6.67 6.26 -6.88
CA THR A 48 -5.94 4.99 -6.99
C THR A 48 -5.58 4.68 -8.44
N LEU A 49 -6.50 4.86 -9.40
CA LEU A 49 -6.20 4.68 -10.82
C LEU A 49 -5.07 5.60 -11.31
N GLY A 50 -5.06 6.87 -10.89
CA GLY A 50 -3.97 7.78 -11.24
C GLY A 50 -2.62 7.35 -10.66
N VAL A 51 -2.61 6.81 -9.43
CA VAL A 51 -1.38 6.24 -8.84
C VAL A 51 -0.92 5.02 -9.64
N LEU A 52 -1.83 4.11 -10.00
CA LEU A 52 -1.50 2.93 -10.81
C LEU A 52 -0.94 3.31 -12.19
N GLN A 53 -1.56 4.28 -12.87
CA GLN A 53 -1.06 4.80 -14.15
C GLN A 53 0.37 5.34 -14.02
N THR A 54 0.66 6.08 -12.93
CA THR A 54 2.01 6.61 -12.68
C THR A 54 3.01 5.47 -12.44
N LEU A 55 2.61 4.39 -11.75
CA LEU A 55 3.45 3.21 -11.54
C LEU A 55 3.69 2.44 -12.85
N ASP A 56 2.68 2.32 -13.71
CA ASP A 56 2.80 1.71 -15.04
C ASP A 56 3.76 2.50 -15.93
N GLU A 57 3.69 3.84 -15.91
CA GLU A 57 4.64 4.72 -16.60
C GLU A 57 6.07 4.52 -16.07
N ALA A 58 6.24 4.37 -14.75
CA ALA A 58 7.55 4.09 -14.17
C ALA A 58 8.08 2.72 -14.60
N LEU A 59 7.24 1.69 -14.63
CA LEU A 59 7.60 0.36 -15.13
C LEU A 59 8.02 0.42 -16.60
N ALA A 60 7.24 1.09 -17.45
CA ALA A 60 7.55 1.26 -18.87
C ALA A 60 8.89 1.97 -19.08
N ALA A 61 9.13 3.07 -18.35
CA ALA A 61 10.41 3.79 -18.41
C ALA A 61 11.60 2.92 -17.97
N TYR A 62 11.41 2.06 -16.96
CA TYR A 62 12.43 1.11 -16.55
C TYR A 62 12.72 0.07 -17.65
N THR A 63 11.68 -0.56 -18.19
CA THR A 63 11.82 -1.59 -19.24
C THR A 63 12.42 -1.02 -20.51
N ASP A 64 12.06 0.21 -20.88
CA ASP A 64 12.63 0.89 -22.05
C ASP A 64 14.13 1.13 -21.90
N GLN A 65 14.61 1.47 -20.70
CA GLN A 65 16.02 1.73 -20.46
C GLN A 65 16.85 0.45 -20.21
N LYS A 66 16.28 -0.55 -19.52
CA LYS A 66 17.01 -1.76 -19.11
C LYS A 66 16.81 -2.95 -20.05
N GLY A 67 15.73 -2.95 -20.85
CA GLY A 67 15.37 -4.03 -21.75
C GLY A 67 14.79 -5.27 -21.06
N ASP A 68 14.52 -5.20 -19.75
CA ASP A 68 13.95 -6.30 -18.96
C ASP A 68 13.08 -5.74 -17.83
N ASN A 69 12.27 -6.60 -17.22
CA ASN A 69 11.51 -6.29 -16.02
C ASN A 69 12.44 -5.97 -14.84
N PRO A 70 11.97 -5.22 -13.83
CA PRO A 70 12.71 -5.03 -12.59
C PRO A 70 13.11 -6.38 -11.98
N PRO A 71 14.26 -6.49 -11.30
CA PRO A 71 14.75 -7.77 -10.79
C PRO A 71 13.81 -8.38 -9.74
N ALA A 72 13.59 -9.69 -9.85
CA ALA A 72 12.79 -10.45 -8.88
C ALA A 72 13.41 -10.48 -7.47
N LEU A 73 14.74 -10.38 -7.37
CA LEU A 73 15.45 -10.24 -6.10
C LEU A 73 16.00 -8.81 -6.03
N VAL A 74 15.51 -8.05 -5.06
CA VAL A 74 15.85 -6.64 -4.89
C VAL A 74 16.91 -6.54 -3.81
N LEU A 75 18.05 -5.97 -4.18
CA LEU A 75 19.13 -5.67 -3.26
C LEU A 75 18.77 -4.45 -2.41
N LEU A 76 18.80 -4.60 -1.08
CA LEU A 76 18.71 -3.49 -0.13
C LEU A 76 20.05 -3.30 0.57
N GLN A 77 20.54 -2.06 0.55
CA GLN A 77 21.73 -1.66 1.30
C GLN A 77 21.32 -1.32 2.73
N THR A 78 21.96 -1.95 3.72
CA THR A 78 21.64 -1.74 5.15
C THR A 78 21.74 -0.29 5.61
N GLU A 79 22.66 0.48 5.04
CA GLU A 79 22.86 1.91 5.33
C GLU A 79 21.61 2.76 5.03
N ARG A 80 20.71 2.25 4.18
CA ARG A 80 19.48 2.94 3.77
C ARG A 80 18.25 2.46 4.52
N MET A 81 18.39 1.41 5.33
CA MET A 81 17.29 0.88 6.14
C MET A 81 17.21 1.72 7.42
N GLY A 82 16.08 2.41 7.65
CA GLY A 82 15.89 3.23 8.86
C GLY A 82 15.85 2.41 10.15
N SER A 83 15.49 1.13 10.03
CA SER A 83 15.52 0.10 11.07
C SER A 83 16.09 -1.17 10.45
N MET A 84 17.03 -1.83 11.14
CA MET A 84 17.55 -3.12 10.70
C MET A 84 16.71 -4.25 11.29
N PRO A 85 16.24 -5.20 10.45
CA PRO A 85 15.68 -6.47 10.90
C PRO A 85 16.65 -7.24 11.79
N ASP A 86 16.12 -8.12 12.64
CA ASP A 86 16.93 -8.93 13.53
C ASP A 86 17.91 -9.83 12.74
N GLY A 87 19.15 -9.87 13.22
CA GLY A 87 20.22 -10.69 12.65
C GLY A 87 20.82 -10.17 11.33
N ILE A 88 20.61 -8.90 10.99
CA ILE A 88 21.33 -8.18 9.92
C ILE A 88 22.31 -7.21 10.56
N SER A 89 23.58 -7.24 10.14
CA SER A 89 24.62 -6.31 10.59
C SER A 89 24.78 -5.15 9.60
N GLU A 90 25.31 -4.03 10.08
CA GLU A 90 25.69 -2.92 9.21
C GLU A 90 26.73 -3.37 8.17
N GLY A 91 26.45 -3.10 6.89
CA GLY A 91 27.28 -3.50 5.76
C GLY A 91 26.87 -4.82 5.10
N ASP A 92 25.91 -5.55 5.68
CA ASP A 92 25.39 -6.77 5.05
C ASP A 92 24.66 -6.44 3.74
N ILE A 93 24.85 -7.32 2.75
CA ILE A 93 24.18 -7.26 1.45
C ILE A 93 22.98 -8.19 1.52
N VAL A 94 21.78 -7.61 1.47
CA VAL A 94 20.51 -8.31 1.72
C VAL A 94 19.62 -8.25 0.49
N TYR A 95 19.09 -9.40 0.07
CA TYR A 95 18.17 -9.51 -1.06
C TYR A 95 16.77 -9.90 -0.58
N TYR A 96 15.78 -9.16 -1.04
CA TYR A 96 14.37 -9.45 -0.78
C TYR A 96 13.66 -9.88 -2.07
N PRO A 97 12.84 -10.94 -2.05
CA PRO A 97 12.02 -11.28 -3.20
C PRO A 97 10.90 -10.25 -3.39
N ALA A 98 10.80 -9.64 -4.57
CA ALA A 98 9.71 -8.74 -4.96
C ALA A 98 8.41 -9.51 -5.25
N ILE A 99 7.97 -10.31 -4.28
CA ILE A 99 6.81 -11.19 -4.37
C ILE A 99 5.60 -10.57 -3.69
N ASP A 100 4.43 -10.69 -4.31
CA ASP A 100 3.16 -10.45 -3.65
C ASP A 100 2.77 -11.67 -2.79
N GLY A 101 3.37 -11.75 -1.61
CA GLY A 101 3.26 -12.94 -0.77
C GLY A 101 3.34 -12.65 0.71
N ARG A 102 3.18 -13.73 1.47
CA ARG A 102 3.45 -13.75 2.90
C ARG A 102 4.56 -14.72 3.17
N GLY A 103 5.52 -14.30 3.99
CA GLY A 103 6.58 -15.17 4.46
C GLY A 103 6.24 -15.76 5.84
N ARG A 104 7.03 -16.75 6.23
CA ARG A 104 6.95 -17.43 7.52
C ARG A 104 8.39 -17.71 7.98
N GLU A 105 8.70 -17.36 9.23
CA GLU A 105 10.06 -17.49 9.79
C GLU A 105 10.27 -18.82 10.55
N ASN A 106 9.20 -19.51 10.93
CA ASN A 106 9.30 -20.72 11.75
C ASN A 106 8.09 -21.63 11.53
N THR A 107 7.95 -22.68 12.33
CA THR A 107 6.69 -23.44 12.40
C THR A 107 5.54 -22.66 13.08
N SER A 108 5.74 -21.39 13.43
CA SER A 108 4.67 -20.53 13.93
C SER A 108 3.64 -20.27 12.83
N ASP A 109 2.39 -20.02 13.25
CA ASP A 109 1.32 -19.64 12.34
C ASP A 109 1.35 -18.15 11.96
N GLU A 110 2.30 -17.39 12.49
CA GLU A 110 2.48 -15.98 12.19
C GLU A 110 3.06 -15.82 10.78
N LEU A 111 2.31 -15.10 9.95
CA LEU A 111 2.68 -14.78 8.58
C LEU A 111 2.95 -13.29 8.48
N TYR A 112 4.14 -12.91 8.05
CA TYR A 112 4.45 -11.51 7.73
C TYR A 112 4.18 -11.25 6.25
N SER A 113 3.70 -10.05 5.92
CA SER A 113 3.48 -9.66 4.52
C SER A 113 4.77 -9.10 3.93
N VAL A 114 5.02 -9.35 2.64
CA VAL A 114 6.14 -8.72 1.92
C VAL A 114 5.65 -7.39 1.33
N ASN A 115 6.42 -6.32 1.52
CA ASN A 115 6.11 -5.02 0.94
C ASN A 115 6.57 -4.94 -0.52
N SER A 116 5.88 -5.65 -1.40
CA SER A 116 6.33 -5.85 -2.78
C SER A 116 6.41 -4.55 -3.59
N ILE A 117 5.52 -3.59 -3.35
CA ILE A 117 5.57 -2.30 -4.04
C ILE A 117 6.78 -1.48 -3.63
N ALA A 118 7.20 -1.54 -2.38
CA ALA A 118 8.41 -0.84 -1.96
C ALA A 118 9.67 -1.46 -2.59
N LEU A 119 9.70 -2.79 -2.72
CA LEU A 119 10.76 -3.48 -3.45
C LEU A 119 10.78 -3.09 -4.93
N PHE A 120 9.62 -2.97 -5.57
CA PHE A 120 9.53 -2.41 -6.92
C PHE A 120 10.11 -0.99 -6.97
N VAL A 121 9.67 -0.09 -6.08
CA VAL A 121 10.15 1.29 -6.01
C VAL A 121 11.66 1.33 -5.85
N GLU A 122 12.24 0.51 -4.97
CA GLU A 122 13.68 0.40 -4.75
C GLU A 122 14.43 -0.12 -5.99
N SER A 123 13.88 -1.13 -6.67
CA SER A 123 14.51 -1.73 -7.84
C SER A 123 14.61 -0.76 -9.03
N VAL A 124 13.58 0.08 -9.23
CA VAL A 124 13.54 1.02 -10.35
C VAL A 124 14.37 2.28 -10.11
N ARG A 125 14.83 2.57 -8.88
CA ARG A 125 15.69 3.74 -8.55
C ARG A 125 17.00 3.80 -9.32
N THR A 126 17.44 2.67 -9.87
CA THR A 126 18.63 2.57 -10.71
C THR A 126 18.47 3.30 -12.06
N VAL A 127 17.25 3.73 -12.39
CA VAL A 127 16.89 4.52 -13.58
C VAL A 127 16.42 5.90 -13.12
N PRO A 128 17.15 7.00 -13.39
CA PRO A 128 16.77 8.33 -12.92
C PRO A 128 15.36 8.78 -13.33
N GLN A 129 14.95 8.46 -14.56
CA GLN A 129 13.63 8.84 -15.09
C GLN A 129 12.47 8.24 -14.28
N THR A 130 12.61 7.01 -13.76
CA THR A 130 11.56 6.41 -12.93
C THR A 130 11.41 7.14 -11.60
N GLN A 131 12.49 7.74 -11.08
CA GLN A 131 12.43 8.52 -9.85
C GLN A 131 11.61 9.79 -10.04
N ASP A 132 11.76 10.47 -11.18
CA ASP A 132 10.96 11.64 -11.49
C ASP A 132 9.46 11.29 -11.57
N ILE A 133 9.14 10.16 -12.22
CA ILE A 133 7.76 9.63 -12.32
C ILE A 133 7.22 9.24 -10.93
N ILE A 134 7.98 8.51 -10.12
CA ILE A 134 7.56 8.13 -8.76
C ILE A 134 7.40 9.37 -7.86
N ASN A 135 8.25 10.38 -8.04
CA ASN A 135 8.17 11.65 -7.31
C ASN A 135 6.98 12.52 -7.74
N SER A 136 6.37 12.28 -8.91
CA SER A 136 5.15 12.97 -9.31
C SER A 136 3.87 12.40 -8.68
N ILE A 137 3.94 11.23 -8.06
CA ILE A 137 2.83 10.70 -7.24
C ILE A 137 2.56 11.67 -6.08
N ASN A 138 1.29 11.95 -5.82
CA ASN A 138 0.90 12.82 -4.71
C ASN A 138 1.52 12.32 -3.39
N PRO A 139 2.27 13.17 -2.66
CA PRO A 139 2.98 12.76 -1.44
C PRO A 139 2.09 12.11 -0.38
N ARG A 140 0.77 12.37 -0.35
CA ARG A 140 -0.15 11.71 0.58
C ARG A 140 -0.30 10.20 0.36
N PHE A 141 0.10 9.71 -0.80
CA PHE A 141 0.09 8.29 -1.17
C PHE A 141 1.47 7.65 -1.03
N ILE A 142 2.45 8.38 -0.48
CA ILE A 142 3.81 7.89 -0.28
C ILE A 142 4.17 8.06 1.19
N GLN A 143 4.55 6.97 1.84
CA GLN A 143 5.05 7.00 3.21
C GLN A 143 6.11 5.91 3.40
N ASN A 144 6.98 6.10 4.39
CA ASN A 144 7.84 5.01 4.85
C ASN A 144 6.98 4.04 5.65
N TYR A 145 7.01 2.77 5.27
CA TYR A 145 6.18 1.74 5.87
C TYR A 145 6.92 0.40 5.91
N SER A 146 6.71 -0.32 7.00
CA SER A 146 7.02 -1.73 7.11
C SER A 146 5.75 -2.51 7.49
N PRO A 147 5.46 -3.64 6.83
CA PRO A 147 4.41 -4.55 7.26
C PRO A 147 4.75 -5.24 8.59
N ASP A 148 6.05 -5.40 8.88
CA ASP A 148 6.57 -5.99 10.11
C ASP A 148 8.01 -5.51 10.31
N ASP A 149 8.23 -4.60 11.28
CA ASP A 149 9.54 -4.00 11.54
C ASP A 149 10.61 -5.03 11.97
N ALA A 150 10.22 -6.22 12.44
CA ALA A 150 11.17 -7.27 12.83
C ALA A 150 11.82 -7.95 11.61
N TYR A 151 11.10 -8.01 10.49
CA TYR A 151 11.48 -8.80 9.30
C TYR A 151 11.74 -7.95 8.06
N PHE A 152 11.12 -6.78 8.01
CA PHE A 152 11.11 -5.94 6.83
C PHE A 152 11.47 -4.50 7.22
N PRO A 153 12.40 -3.83 6.51
CA PRO A 153 12.77 -2.46 6.82
C PRO A 153 11.65 -1.48 6.42
N GLN A 154 11.64 -0.31 7.04
CA GLN A 154 10.76 0.76 6.59
C GLN A 154 11.25 1.30 5.25
N LEU A 155 10.46 1.06 4.19
CA LEU A 155 10.78 1.50 2.83
C LEU A 155 9.73 2.46 2.30
N ARG A 156 10.13 3.27 1.31
CA ARG A 156 9.24 4.18 0.60
C ARG A 156 8.16 3.37 -0.13
N THR A 157 6.95 3.44 0.37
CA THR A 157 5.83 2.60 -0.03
C THR A 157 4.71 3.44 -0.61
N VAL A 158 4.10 2.95 -1.70
CA VAL A 158 2.99 3.63 -2.37
C VAL A 158 1.66 3.02 -1.93
N PHE A 159 0.71 3.87 -1.57
CA PHE A 159 -0.59 3.52 -1.02
C PHE A 159 -1.72 3.90 -1.96
N ASP A 160 -2.81 3.14 -1.91
CA ASP A 160 -4.07 3.49 -2.54
C ASP A 160 -4.81 4.59 -1.74
N ALA A 161 -5.95 5.04 -2.26
CA ALA A 161 -6.76 6.06 -1.59
C ALA A 161 -7.57 5.56 -0.37
N TRP A 162 -7.47 4.28 -0.02
CA TRP A 162 -8.01 3.69 1.21
C TRP A 162 -6.92 3.48 2.27
N GLY A 163 -5.66 3.78 1.97
CA GLY A 163 -4.55 3.59 2.89
C GLY A 163 -4.01 2.16 2.92
N ASN A 164 -4.30 1.36 1.90
CA ASN A 164 -3.66 0.05 1.72
C ASN A 164 -2.42 0.19 0.83
N PRO A 165 -1.31 -0.50 1.13
CA PRO A 165 -0.17 -0.55 0.23
C PRO A 165 -0.58 -1.21 -1.09
N ILE A 166 -0.16 -0.62 -2.21
CA ILE A 166 -0.35 -1.24 -3.53
C ILE A 166 0.44 -2.55 -3.56
N ARG A 167 -0.09 -3.55 -4.25
CA ARG A 167 0.56 -4.86 -4.40
C ARG A 167 1.23 -4.91 -5.77
N TYR A 168 2.53 -5.15 -5.79
CA TYR A 168 3.29 -5.43 -7.00
C TYR A 168 3.45 -6.95 -7.15
N VAL A 169 3.04 -7.49 -8.29
CA VAL A 169 3.20 -8.92 -8.63
C VAL A 169 4.28 -9.04 -9.69
N HIS A 170 5.44 -9.54 -9.30
CA HIS A 170 6.51 -9.80 -10.26
C HIS A 170 6.18 -11.07 -11.09
N PRO A 171 6.34 -11.08 -12.42
CA PRO A 171 5.98 -12.24 -13.26
C PRO A 171 6.67 -13.56 -12.89
N LYS A 172 7.92 -13.52 -12.40
CA LYS A 172 8.62 -14.71 -11.87
C LYS A 172 7.96 -15.34 -10.62
N PHE A 173 7.06 -14.62 -9.95
CA PHE A 173 6.35 -15.06 -8.75
C PHE A 173 4.82 -14.99 -8.91
N ASP A 174 4.32 -15.19 -10.13
CA ASP A 174 2.89 -15.06 -10.49
C ASP A 174 1.92 -16.02 -9.77
N GLY A 175 2.43 -16.86 -8.87
CA GLY A 175 1.61 -17.67 -7.96
C GLY A 175 0.85 -18.81 -8.63
N ILE A 176 1.22 -19.20 -9.85
CA ILE A 176 0.65 -20.38 -10.50
C ILE A 176 1.32 -21.64 -9.92
N HIS A 177 0.71 -22.20 -8.87
CA HIS A 177 1.00 -23.56 -8.41
C HIS A 177 0.27 -24.58 -9.30
N GLU A 178 0.79 -24.84 -10.49
CA GLU A 178 0.38 -26.04 -11.24
C GLU A 178 1.06 -27.26 -10.62
N ARG A 179 0.22 -28.16 -10.09
CA ARG A 179 0.58 -29.21 -9.13
C ARG A 179 1.39 -30.37 -9.74
N GLU A 180 1.64 -30.38 -11.05
CA GLU A 180 2.34 -31.47 -11.74
C GLU A 180 3.18 -30.93 -12.91
N GLY A 181 4.50 -31.14 -12.86
CA GLY A 181 5.31 -31.25 -14.08
C GLY A 181 6.14 -30.05 -14.56
N ARG A 182 6.62 -29.16 -13.68
CA ARG A 182 7.60 -28.13 -14.08
C ARG A 182 9.04 -28.56 -13.79
N ALA A 183 9.97 -28.10 -14.62
CA ALA A 183 11.40 -28.35 -14.46
C ALA A 183 12.04 -27.23 -13.62
N LEU A 184 13.11 -27.57 -12.88
CA LEU A 184 13.86 -26.61 -12.08
C LEU A 184 14.31 -25.41 -12.94
N GLY A 185 13.76 -24.23 -12.70
CA GLY A 185 14.05 -23.01 -13.46
C GLY A 185 12.89 -22.44 -14.30
N ASP A 186 11.74 -23.11 -14.35
CA ASP A 186 10.53 -22.56 -14.97
C ASP A 186 9.93 -21.43 -14.10
N ALA A 187 9.27 -20.46 -14.75
CA ALA A 187 8.50 -19.42 -14.05
C ALA A 187 7.44 -20.07 -13.14
N GLY A 188 7.32 -19.60 -11.88
CA GLY A 188 6.36 -20.15 -10.92
C GLY A 188 6.82 -21.40 -10.14
N GLU A 189 8.07 -21.83 -10.23
CA GLU A 189 8.64 -22.76 -9.23
C GLU A 189 8.53 -22.12 -7.83
N PRO A 190 8.11 -22.87 -6.78
CA PRO A 190 8.30 -22.43 -5.41
C PRO A 190 9.81 -22.27 -5.21
N VAL A 191 10.30 -21.05 -5.29
CA VAL A 191 11.66 -20.74 -4.85
C VAL A 191 11.68 -21.14 -3.40
N ASN A 192 12.46 -22.16 -3.09
CA ASN A 192 12.75 -22.52 -1.72
C ASN A 192 13.64 -21.41 -1.15
N ILE A 193 13.01 -20.30 -0.76
CA ILE A 193 13.61 -19.08 -0.17
C ILE A 193 14.25 -19.38 1.20
N VAL A 194 14.16 -20.63 1.66
CA VAL A 194 14.31 -21.08 3.02
C VAL A 194 15.80 -21.18 3.36
N ASN A 195 16.37 -20.05 3.78
CA ASN A 195 16.82 -20.06 5.16
C ASN A 195 15.53 -20.01 5.99
N PRO A 196 15.14 -21.08 6.70
CA PRO A 196 13.84 -21.13 7.34
C PRO A 196 13.61 -19.97 8.29
N ASN A 197 14.69 -19.36 8.76
CA ASN A 197 14.66 -18.33 9.78
C ASN A 197 14.69 -16.89 9.22
N LYS A 198 14.70 -16.64 7.90
CA LYS A 198 14.92 -15.26 7.38
C LYS A 198 14.13 -14.93 6.09
N PRO A 199 13.45 -13.77 6.00
CA PRO A 199 12.75 -13.28 4.80
C PRO A 199 13.62 -12.90 3.61
N TYR A 200 14.93 -12.99 3.77
CA TYR A 200 15.91 -12.37 2.92
C TYR A 200 17.12 -13.27 2.72
N PHE A 201 17.82 -13.06 1.61
CA PHE A 201 19.08 -13.74 1.34
C PHE A 201 20.25 -12.82 1.64
N VAL A 202 21.29 -13.35 2.25
CA VAL A 202 22.60 -12.68 2.32
C VAL A 202 23.40 -13.11 1.09
N ALA A 203 24.27 -12.26 0.56
CA ALA A 203 25.01 -12.50 -0.71
C ALA A 203 25.76 -13.84 -0.83
N GLY A 204 26.01 -14.58 0.26
CA GLY A 204 26.59 -15.92 0.26
C GLY A 204 25.59 -17.09 0.30
N ALA A 205 24.29 -16.81 0.38
CA ALA A 205 23.20 -17.80 0.53
C ALA A 205 22.30 -17.90 -0.71
N LEU A 206 22.63 -17.21 -1.80
CA LEU A 206 21.88 -17.28 -3.04
C LEU A 206 22.23 -18.58 -3.79
N PRO A 207 21.25 -19.36 -4.28
CA PRO A 207 21.52 -20.42 -5.24
C PRO A 207 22.12 -19.80 -6.51
N LEU A 208 23.30 -20.27 -6.91
CA LEU A 208 23.97 -19.90 -8.16
C LEU A 208 23.18 -20.40 -9.38
#